data_AF-A0A081CFC5-F1
#
_entry.id   AF-A0A081CFC5-F1
#
_cell.length_a   1.000
_cell.length_b   1.000
_cell.length_c   1.000
_cell.angle_alpha   90.00
_cell.angle_beta   90.00
_cell.angle_gamma   90.00
#
_symmetry.space_group_name_H-M   'P 1'
#
loop_
_entity.id
_entity.type
_entity.pdbx_description
1 polymer ?
#
loop_
_entity_poly.entity_id
_entity_poly.type
_entity_poly.pdbx_seq_one_letter_code
_entity_poly.pdbx_strand_id
1 'polypeptide(L)'
;MNVASTSRSVLGFVHTGTRSLASSATSSTRIRARVPPPALSSALPLRTFIRDSTSAWSTSSSSWTSSPPSFSAASYVNSQAPPPPSPHPLPARVFSSPSSSSSSSTHPSYSKSFSTTSSLYTSHHFDTQAFAQRLEASGVSREQADVLTEALRDVIDESITNLAKGLVTREEGDQNNYTQKVDFTRLKSELQLLERNDFALMKSENERLMADVEKLKQRLREEITRTTAGVRLDLNLEKGRIRDESAVHALKIKEVDTRIESEIAGLRTSIQSAKFNVLQYLVGVATGAGALLLAYLRMFR
;
A
#
# COMPACT_ATOMS: atom_id res chain seq x y z
N MET A 1 10.55 21.23 -66.65
CA MET A 1 10.93 20.91 -65.26
C MET A 1 10.58 22.09 -64.37
N ASN A 2 9.63 21.85 -63.46
CA ASN A 2 9.19 22.54 -62.24
C ASN A 2 9.22 24.07 -62.08
N VAL A 3 8.01 24.61 -62.25
CA VAL A 3 7.22 25.48 -61.36
C VAL A 3 7.70 25.58 -59.89
N ALA A 4 7.85 26.80 -59.36
CA ALA A 4 6.96 27.40 -58.35
C ALA A 4 7.55 28.68 -57.72
N SER A 5 6.91 29.81 -58.02
CA SER A 5 7.01 31.08 -57.31
C SER A 5 5.72 31.25 -56.51
N THR A 6 5.81 31.51 -55.20
CA THR A 6 4.71 32.15 -54.45
C THR A 6 5.29 33.17 -53.49
N SER A 7 4.73 34.37 -53.61
CA SER A 7 5.08 35.59 -52.92
C SER A 7 3.99 35.93 -51.91
N ARG A 8 4.31 36.85 -50.98
CA ARG A 8 3.42 37.85 -50.32
C ARG A 8 2.59 37.36 -49.13
N SER A 9 2.82 37.90 -47.91
CA SER A 9 2.34 39.22 -47.39
C SER A 9 0.90 39.08 -46.83
N VAL A 10 0.39 39.69 -45.75
CA VAL A 10 0.75 40.88 -44.94
C VAL A 10 -0.39 41.12 -43.91
N LEU A 11 -0.10 41.81 -42.79
CA LEU A 11 -1.00 42.59 -41.88
C LEU A 11 -2.22 41.89 -41.23
N GLY A 12 -2.69 42.23 -40.03
CA GLY A 12 -2.43 43.30 -39.06
C GLY A 12 -3.63 43.45 -38.11
N PHE A 13 -3.45 44.18 -36.99
CA PHE A 13 -4.44 44.95 -36.18
C PHE A 13 -5.68 44.22 -35.59
N VAL A 14 -6.36 44.57 -34.46
CA VAL A 14 -6.21 45.45 -33.27
C VAL A 14 -7.51 45.33 -32.42
N HIS A 15 -7.39 45.50 -31.09
CA HIS A 15 -8.35 46.00 -30.07
C HIS A 15 -9.68 45.35 -29.59
N THR A 16 -9.99 45.77 -28.35
CA THR A 16 -11.26 45.87 -27.57
C THR A 16 -11.60 44.67 -26.67
N GLY A 17 -11.97 44.76 -25.38
CA GLY A 17 -12.25 45.86 -24.44
C GLY A 17 -13.74 45.98 -24.08
N THR A 18 -14.21 45.40 -22.95
CA THR A 18 -15.46 45.75 -22.21
C THR A 18 -15.48 45.01 -20.84
N ARG A 19 -15.42 45.68 -19.68
CA ARG A 19 -16.47 46.36 -18.87
C ARG A 19 -17.33 45.44 -17.97
N SER A 20 -17.25 45.73 -16.66
CA SER A 20 -18.11 45.32 -15.53
C SER A 20 -19.26 46.32 -15.33
N LEU A 21 -20.42 45.87 -14.85
CA LEU A 21 -21.49 46.61 -14.11
C LEU A 21 -22.36 45.55 -13.38
N ALA A 22 -22.49 45.59 -12.04
CA ALA A 22 -23.61 46.15 -11.25
C ALA A 22 -24.93 45.34 -11.39
N SER A 23 -25.77 45.05 -10.39
CA SER A 23 -26.06 45.68 -9.09
C SER A 23 -27.09 44.85 -8.29
N SER A 24 -26.92 44.82 -6.96
CA SER A 24 -27.90 45.04 -5.88
C SER A 24 -29.39 44.74 -6.08
N ALA A 25 -29.96 43.96 -5.14
CA ALA A 25 -31.34 44.12 -4.66
C ALA A 25 -31.44 43.81 -3.16
N THR A 26 -32.22 44.64 -2.48
CA THR A 26 -32.35 44.87 -1.04
C THR A 26 -33.60 44.18 -0.44
N SER A 27 -33.57 44.05 0.89
CA SER A 27 -34.69 44.15 1.86
C SER A 27 -35.45 42.90 2.37
N SER A 28 -35.17 42.62 3.65
CA SER A 28 -36.08 42.71 4.81
C SER A 28 -37.06 41.56 5.17
N THR A 29 -36.68 40.89 6.28
CA THR A 29 -37.46 40.65 7.52
C THR A 29 -38.65 39.68 7.53
N ARG A 30 -38.49 38.52 8.19
CA ARG A 30 -39.42 38.09 9.28
C ARG A 30 -38.87 36.94 10.13
N ILE A 31 -38.96 37.14 11.44
CA ILE A 31 -38.71 36.18 12.53
C ILE A 31 -39.90 35.23 12.65
N ARG A 32 -39.65 33.90 12.68
CA ARG A 32 -40.47 32.95 13.44
C ARG A 32 -39.67 31.69 13.78
N ALA A 33 -39.54 31.43 15.08
CA ALA A 33 -38.95 30.22 15.65
C ALA A 33 -39.85 28.99 15.47
N ARG A 34 -39.26 27.82 15.17
CA ARG A 34 -39.90 26.50 15.38
C ARG A 34 -38.88 25.36 15.53
N VAL A 35 -38.69 24.96 16.79
CA VAL A 35 -38.55 23.62 17.39
C VAL A 35 -37.79 22.50 16.63
N PRO A 36 -36.68 21.95 17.21
CA PRO A 36 -36.07 20.68 16.81
C PRO A 36 -36.66 19.45 17.56
N PRO A 37 -36.61 18.23 16.99
CA PRO A 37 -37.10 17.00 17.63
C PRO A 37 -36.14 16.44 18.71
N PRO A 38 -36.63 15.61 19.66
CA PRO A 38 -35.92 15.29 20.89
C PRO A 38 -34.88 14.16 20.75
N ALA A 39 -33.66 14.42 21.24
CA ALA A 39 -32.67 13.41 21.55
C ALA A 39 -32.80 13.01 23.03
N LEU A 40 -33.10 11.74 23.30
CA LEU A 40 -33.08 11.19 24.65
C LEU A 40 -31.67 10.69 24.98
N SER A 41 -31.16 11.24 26.07
CA SER A 41 -29.91 10.95 26.76
C SER A 41 -30.02 9.68 27.59
N SER A 42 -28.97 8.87 27.63
CA SER A 42 -28.60 8.17 28.87
C SER A 42 -27.08 8.00 28.94
N ALA A 43 -26.52 8.52 30.02
CA ALA A 43 -25.10 8.53 30.32
C ALA A 43 -24.80 7.56 31.47
N LEU A 44 -23.76 6.72 31.28
CA LEU A 44 -22.78 6.22 32.26
C LEU A 44 -23.27 5.22 33.35
N PRO A 45 -22.41 4.37 33.98
CA PRO A 45 -21.00 4.62 34.34
C PRO A 45 -19.99 3.44 34.32
N LEU A 46 -18.72 3.80 34.60
CA LEU A 46 -17.58 2.93 34.91
C LEU A 46 -17.75 2.14 36.22
N ARG A 47 -17.27 0.88 36.28
CA ARG A 47 -16.19 0.41 37.21
C ARG A 47 -15.91 -1.11 37.17
N THR A 48 -14.61 -1.41 37.15
CA THR A 48 -13.83 -2.48 37.83
C THR A 48 -14.02 -3.98 37.56
N PHE A 49 -12.91 -4.59 37.11
CA PHE A 49 -12.25 -5.82 37.57
C PHE A 49 -13.11 -6.91 38.27
N ILE A 50 -13.13 -8.12 37.68
CA ILE A 50 -12.57 -9.33 38.30
C ILE A 50 -12.10 -10.31 37.21
N ARG A 51 -10.99 -10.94 37.54
CA ARG A 51 -10.17 -11.94 36.89
C ARG A 51 -10.93 -13.26 36.73
N ASP A 52 -10.91 -13.87 35.55
CA ASP A 52 -10.99 -15.32 35.45
C ASP A 52 -9.94 -15.87 34.49
N SER A 53 -9.28 -16.91 34.99
CA SER A 53 -8.18 -17.60 34.36
C SER A 53 -8.74 -18.72 33.48
N THR A 54 -8.14 -18.92 32.31
CA THR A 54 -7.72 -20.19 31.68
C THR A 54 -7.95 -20.23 30.16
N SER A 55 -6.98 -20.84 29.48
CA SER A 55 -6.89 -21.22 28.05
C SER A 55 -6.55 -20.08 27.06
N ALA A 56 -5.28 -19.78 26.82
CA ALA A 56 -4.29 -20.51 26.00
C ALA A 56 -4.46 -20.33 24.48
N TRP A 57 -3.77 -19.32 23.94
CA TRP A 57 -3.10 -19.38 22.64
C TRP A 57 -2.01 -18.31 22.60
N SER A 58 -0.76 -18.77 22.63
CA SER A 58 0.43 -17.91 22.66
C SER A 58 0.76 -17.40 21.26
N THR A 59 0.82 -16.08 21.17
CA THR A 59 1.49 -15.31 20.11
C THR A 59 2.99 -15.61 20.12
N SER A 60 3.59 -15.89 18.97
CA SER A 60 5.04 -15.81 18.79
C SER A 60 5.34 -14.77 17.71
N SER A 61 6.03 -13.70 18.11
CA SER A 61 6.69 -12.76 17.21
C SER A 61 8.17 -12.73 17.57
N SER A 62 8.98 -12.92 16.51
CA SER A 62 10.28 -12.28 16.25
C SER A 62 11.27 -12.07 17.39
N SER A 63 12.46 -12.66 17.25
CA SER A 63 13.73 -11.98 17.59
C SER A 63 14.88 -12.60 16.81
N TRP A 64 15.46 -11.83 15.89
CA TRP A 64 16.76 -12.11 15.29
C TRP A 64 17.82 -11.55 16.22
N THR A 65 18.77 -12.38 16.63
CA THR A 65 20.01 -11.92 17.26
C THR A 65 21.14 -12.85 16.86
N SER A 66 22.17 -12.23 16.28
CA SER A 66 23.37 -12.82 15.74
C SER A 66 24.38 -13.11 16.86
N SER A 67 25.03 -14.27 16.82
CA SER A 67 26.40 -14.48 17.32
C SER A 67 27.00 -15.77 16.74
N PRO A 68 28.33 -15.83 16.50
CA PRO A 68 28.99 -16.85 15.68
C PRO A 68 29.50 -18.02 16.54
N PRO A 69 29.87 -19.19 15.96
CA PRO A 69 30.71 -20.15 16.65
C PRO A 69 32.16 -20.16 16.14
N SER A 70 33.04 -20.43 17.11
CA SER A 70 34.49 -20.52 17.06
C SER A 70 35.03 -21.74 16.30
N PHE A 71 36.29 -21.60 15.90
CA PHE A 71 37.17 -22.63 15.32
C PHE A 71 37.26 -23.91 16.17
N SER A 72 37.19 -25.06 15.50
CA SER A 72 37.88 -26.30 15.88
C SER A 72 38.28 -27.06 14.61
N ALA A 73 39.58 -27.35 14.50
CA ALA A 73 40.20 -28.08 13.41
C ALA A 73 40.00 -29.60 13.56
N ALA A 74 39.80 -30.32 12.45
CA ALA A 74 40.32 -31.68 12.24
C ALA A 74 40.13 -32.16 10.78
N SER A 75 41.28 -32.40 10.13
CA SER A 75 41.60 -33.50 9.20
C SER A 75 40.77 -33.79 7.93
N TYR A 76 41.47 -33.64 6.81
CA TYR A 76 41.20 -34.22 5.49
C TYR A 76 41.13 -35.76 5.51
N VAL A 77 40.11 -36.34 4.88
CA VAL A 77 40.21 -37.59 4.10
C VAL A 77 39.30 -37.48 2.88
N ASN A 78 39.92 -37.65 1.72
CA ASN A 78 39.34 -37.71 0.37
C ASN A 78 38.66 -39.07 0.14
N SER A 79 37.42 -39.10 -0.37
CA SER A 79 36.84 -40.25 -1.08
C SER A 79 35.59 -39.86 -1.86
N GLN A 80 35.71 -39.94 -3.19
CA GLN A 80 34.73 -40.31 -4.22
C GLN A 80 33.24 -39.97 -4.00
N ALA A 81 32.69 -39.13 -4.89
CA ALA A 81 31.26 -38.91 -5.07
C ALA A 81 30.51 -40.13 -5.64
N PRO A 82 29.23 -40.29 -5.29
CA PRO A 82 28.17 -40.58 -6.26
C PRO A 82 27.11 -39.44 -6.29
N PRO A 83 26.34 -39.31 -7.39
CA PRO A 83 25.54 -38.12 -7.70
C PRO A 83 24.30 -37.95 -6.80
N PRO A 84 23.77 -36.72 -6.65
CA PRO A 84 22.51 -36.49 -5.94
C PRO A 84 21.33 -37.08 -6.74
N PRO A 85 20.33 -37.70 -6.07
CA PRO A 85 19.12 -38.14 -6.73
C PRO A 85 18.27 -36.93 -7.18
N SER A 86 17.76 -37.02 -8.40
CA SER A 86 16.82 -36.08 -9.01
C SER A 86 15.59 -35.82 -8.13
N PRO A 87 15.03 -34.61 -8.12
CA PRO A 87 13.84 -34.28 -7.34
C PRO A 87 12.62 -35.01 -7.90
N HIS A 88 11.92 -35.75 -7.03
CA HIS A 88 10.60 -36.32 -7.31
C HIS A 88 9.62 -35.20 -7.70
N PRO A 89 8.80 -35.38 -8.75
CA PRO A 89 7.78 -34.42 -9.10
C PRO A 89 6.68 -34.42 -8.04
N LEU A 90 6.26 -33.23 -7.66
CA LEU A 90 5.08 -32.93 -6.85
C LEU A 90 3.86 -33.71 -7.38
N PRO A 91 2.93 -34.18 -6.53
CA PRO A 91 1.65 -34.66 -7.00
C PRO A 91 0.91 -33.50 -7.69
N ALA A 92 0.68 -33.67 -8.99
CA ALA A 92 -0.17 -32.80 -9.78
C ALA A 92 -1.55 -32.73 -9.10
N ARG A 93 -1.89 -31.56 -8.55
CA ARG A 93 -3.28 -31.20 -8.28
C ARG A 93 -3.99 -31.22 -9.63
N VAL A 94 -4.81 -32.25 -9.85
CA VAL A 94 -5.75 -32.33 -10.96
C VAL A 94 -6.64 -31.09 -10.88
N PHE A 95 -6.45 -30.16 -11.81
CA PHE A 95 -7.39 -29.09 -12.08
C PHE A 95 -8.60 -29.76 -12.74
N SER A 96 -9.62 -30.07 -11.94
CA SER A 96 -10.94 -30.37 -12.48
C SER A 96 -11.51 -29.06 -13.02
N SER A 97 -11.69 -29.01 -14.34
CA SER A 97 -12.44 -28.00 -15.06
C SER A 97 -13.80 -27.73 -14.40
N PRO A 98 -14.30 -26.49 -14.33
CA PRO A 98 -15.68 -26.24 -13.95
C PRO A 98 -16.57 -26.65 -15.11
N SER A 99 -16.98 -27.92 -15.12
CA SER A 99 -18.16 -28.35 -15.87
C SER A 99 -19.36 -27.63 -15.26
N SER A 100 -20.01 -26.84 -16.10
CA SER A 100 -21.33 -26.23 -15.95
C SER A 100 -22.30 -27.14 -15.18
N SER A 101 -22.33 -26.99 -13.87
CA SER A 101 -23.48 -27.32 -13.06
C SER A 101 -24.41 -26.12 -13.14
N SER A 102 -25.44 -26.26 -13.96
CA SER A 102 -26.69 -25.51 -13.83
C SER A 102 -27.26 -25.80 -12.45
N SER A 103 -26.75 -25.12 -11.43
CA SER A 103 -27.42 -24.96 -10.16
C SER A 103 -28.69 -24.20 -10.47
N SER A 104 -29.79 -24.94 -10.56
CA SER A 104 -31.14 -24.43 -10.41
C SER A 104 -31.18 -23.69 -9.07
N SER A 105 -30.88 -22.40 -9.10
CA SER A 105 -31.32 -21.49 -8.07
C SER A 105 -32.84 -21.59 -8.11
N THR A 106 -33.38 -22.35 -7.19
CA THR A 106 -34.73 -22.18 -6.67
C THR A 106 -34.77 -20.80 -6.02
N HIS A 107 -34.74 -19.77 -6.87
CA HIS A 107 -35.43 -18.54 -6.55
C HIS A 107 -36.85 -18.99 -6.23
N PRO A 108 -37.41 -18.66 -5.06
CA PRO A 108 -38.85 -18.68 -4.97
C PRO A 108 -39.28 -17.77 -6.11
N SER A 109 -39.88 -18.36 -7.15
CA SER A 109 -40.67 -17.60 -8.09
C SER A 109 -41.66 -16.89 -7.19
N TYR A 110 -41.37 -15.63 -6.89
CA TYR A 110 -42.41 -14.64 -6.74
C TYR A 110 -43.03 -14.55 -8.12
N SER A 111 -43.76 -15.60 -8.49
CA SER A 111 -45.04 -15.49 -9.16
C SER A 111 -45.82 -14.55 -8.26
N LYS A 112 -45.56 -13.25 -8.42
CA LYS A 112 -46.58 -12.25 -8.27
C LYS A 112 -47.60 -12.69 -9.30
N SER A 113 -48.50 -13.57 -8.86
CA SER A 113 -49.78 -13.74 -9.48
C SER A 113 -50.37 -12.35 -9.37
N PHE A 114 -50.08 -11.52 -10.38
CA PHE A 114 -50.96 -10.42 -10.70
C PHE A 114 -52.23 -11.16 -11.04
N SER A 115 -53.08 -11.33 -10.04
CA SER A 115 -54.49 -11.46 -10.24
C SER A 115 -54.86 -10.20 -11.00
N THR A 116 -54.76 -10.27 -12.33
CA THR A 116 -55.59 -9.44 -13.17
C THR A 116 -56.98 -9.80 -12.70
N THR A 117 -57.55 -8.95 -11.84
CA THR A 117 -58.95 -9.04 -11.44
C THR A 117 -59.70 -9.09 -12.75
N SER A 118 -60.06 -10.31 -13.14
CA SER A 118 -60.74 -10.57 -14.39
C SER A 118 -62.06 -9.84 -14.26
N SER A 119 -62.19 -8.73 -14.98
CA SER A 119 -63.47 -8.13 -15.34
C SER A 119 -64.51 -8.14 -14.21
N LEU A 120 -64.34 -7.29 -13.19
CA LEU A 120 -65.48 -6.79 -12.42
C LEU A 120 -66.32 -5.78 -13.22
N TYR A 121 -66.12 -5.71 -14.53
CA TYR A 121 -67.06 -5.14 -15.49
C TYR A 121 -68.06 -6.19 -16.01
N THR A 122 -68.30 -7.28 -15.27
CA THR A 122 -69.62 -7.89 -15.38
C THR A 122 -70.60 -6.81 -14.96
N SER A 123 -71.37 -6.37 -15.94
CA SER A 123 -72.58 -5.57 -15.85
C SER A 123 -73.52 -6.04 -14.74
N HIS A 124 -73.18 -5.96 -13.45
CA HIS A 124 -74.09 -6.22 -12.35
C HIS A 124 -74.98 -4.99 -12.19
N HIS A 125 -75.81 -4.76 -13.20
CA HIS A 125 -76.87 -3.79 -13.15
C HIS A 125 -77.83 -4.26 -12.04
N PHE A 126 -77.96 -3.47 -10.97
CA PHE A 126 -78.90 -3.75 -9.91
C PHE A 126 -80.32 -3.62 -10.49
N ASP A 127 -81.01 -4.75 -10.65
CA ASP A 127 -82.38 -4.80 -11.17
C ASP A 127 -83.37 -4.33 -10.09
N THR A 128 -83.64 -3.03 -10.12
CA THR A 128 -84.54 -2.35 -9.19
C THR A 128 -85.98 -2.87 -9.30
N GLN A 129 -86.44 -3.26 -10.48
CA GLN A 129 -87.83 -3.71 -10.68
C GLN A 129 -88.04 -5.13 -10.15
N ALA A 130 -87.12 -6.05 -10.43
CA ALA A 130 -87.20 -7.40 -9.89
C ALA A 130 -86.99 -7.42 -8.36
N PHE A 131 -86.27 -6.46 -7.79
CA PHE A 131 -86.13 -6.32 -6.34
C PHE A 131 -87.41 -5.76 -5.69
N ALA A 132 -88.01 -4.72 -6.27
CA ALA A 132 -89.28 -4.16 -5.81
C ALA A 132 -90.43 -5.20 -5.84
N GLN A 133 -90.56 -5.96 -6.92
CA GLN A 133 -91.57 -7.03 -7.03
C GLN A 133 -91.40 -8.12 -5.97
N ARG A 134 -90.16 -8.44 -5.57
CA ARG A 134 -89.87 -9.39 -4.50
C ARG A 134 -90.23 -8.84 -3.12
N LEU A 135 -90.05 -7.54 -2.89
CA LEU A 135 -90.48 -6.88 -1.65
C LEU A 135 -92.01 -6.85 -1.53
N GLU A 136 -92.72 -6.60 -2.64
CA GLU A 136 -94.18 -6.69 -2.69
C GLU A 136 -94.70 -8.10 -2.39
N ALA A 137 -94.09 -9.13 -2.99
CA ALA A 137 -94.42 -10.53 -2.70
C ALA A 137 -94.17 -10.91 -1.23
N SER A 138 -93.33 -10.14 -0.53
CA SER A 138 -93.00 -10.31 0.89
C SER A 138 -93.92 -9.50 1.83
N GLY A 139 -94.92 -8.80 1.29
CA GLY A 139 -95.90 -8.03 2.06
C GLY A 139 -95.55 -6.55 2.27
N VAL A 140 -94.54 -6.01 1.58
CA VAL A 140 -94.18 -4.58 1.62
C VAL A 140 -95.04 -3.81 0.61
N SER A 141 -95.51 -2.61 0.94
CA SER A 141 -96.29 -1.80 -0.02
C SER A 141 -95.41 -1.35 -1.19
N ARG A 142 -96.00 -1.17 -2.38
CA ARG A 142 -95.27 -0.77 -3.59
C ARG A 142 -94.44 0.51 -3.38
N GLU A 143 -95.04 1.51 -2.73
CA GLU A 143 -94.37 2.78 -2.44
C GLU A 143 -93.16 2.60 -1.50
N GLN A 144 -93.26 1.73 -0.50
CA GLN A 144 -92.15 1.43 0.41
C GLN A 144 -91.06 0.61 -0.28
N ALA A 145 -91.44 -0.33 -1.16
CA ALA A 145 -90.51 -1.12 -1.95
C ALA A 145 -89.70 -0.25 -2.91
N ASP A 146 -90.32 0.74 -3.55
CA ASP A 146 -89.65 1.68 -4.44
C ASP A 146 -88.62 2.55 -3.67
N VAL A 147 -88.98 3.09 -2.49
CA VAL A 147 -88.06 3.89 -1.65
C VAL A 147 -86.87 3.07 -1.14
N LEU A 148 -87.09 1.84 -0.68
CA LEU A 148 -86.02 0.95 -0.21
C LEU A 148 -85.06 0.55 -1.34
N THR A 149 -85.61 0.36 -2.54
CA THR A 149 -84.84 0.02 -3.73
C THR A 149 -83.95 1.19 -4.18
N GLU A 150 -84.46 2.42 -4.08
CA GLU A 150 -83.70 3.64 -4.39
C GLU A 150 -82.55 3.87 -3.39
N ALA A 151 -82.82 3.74 -2.09
CA ALA A 151 -81.77 3.85 -1.07
C ALA A 151 -80.66 2.78 -1.23
N LEU A 152 -81.02 1.55 -1.60
CA LEU A 152 -80.03 0.49 -1.84
C LEU A 152 -79.19 0.77 -3.10
N ARG A 153 -79.81 1.33 -4.14
CA ARG A 153 -79.11 1.76 -5.35
C ARG A 153 -78.06 2.82 -5.04
N ASP A 154 -78.41 3.82 -4.24
CA ASP A 154 -77.46 4.88 -3.84
C ASP A 154 -76.27 4.32 -3.07
N VAL A 155 -76.49 3.40 -2.13
CA VAL A 155 -75.41 2.74 -1.37
C VAL A 155 -74.54 1.88 -2.28
N ILE A 156 -75.13 1.16 -3.25
CA ILE A 156 -74.39 0.35 -4.22
C ILE A 156 -73.55 1.25 -5.13
N ASP A 157 -74.12 2.33 -5.67
CA ASP A 157 -73.43 3.26 -6.58
C ASP A 157 -72.27 3.97 -5.87
N GLU A 158 -72.44 4.38 -4.61
CA GLU A 158 -71.35 4.93 -3.79
C GLU A 158 -70.27 3.86 -3.51
N SER A 159 -70.66 2.62 -3.23
CA SER A 159 -69.70 1.53 -2.99
C SER A 159 -68.87 1.20 -4.24
N ILE A 160 -69.49 1.14 -5.41
CA ILE A 160 -68.82 0.87 -6.70
C ILE A 160 -67.88 2.03 -7.03
N THR A 161 -68.32 3.27 -6.83
CA THR A 161 -67.49 4.46 -7.06
C THR A 161 -66.28 4.49 -6.11
N ASN A 162 -66.48 4.13 -4.84
CA ASN A 162 -65.39 4.07 -3.87
C ASN A 162 -64.40 2.93 -4.18
N LEU A 163 -64.88 1.78 -4.63
CA LEU A 163 -64.02 0.69 -5.11
C LEU A 163 -63.25 1.10 -6.36
N ALA A 164 -63.90 1.76 -7.32
CA ALA A 164 -63.28 2.23 -8.56
C ALA A 164 -62.16 3.25 -8.31
N LYS A 165 -62.31 4.14 -7.31
CA LYS A 165 -61.27 5.12 -6.91
C LYS A 165 -59.96 4.46 -6.45
N GLY A 166 -60.01 3.25 -5.89
CA GLY A 166 -58.82 2.50 -5.44
C GLY A 166 -58.21 1.60 -6.50
N LEU A 167 -58.87 1.46 -7.66
CA LEU A 167 -58.40 0.62 -8.76
C LEU A 167 -57.63 1.47 -9.77
N VAL A 168 -56.55 0.89 -10.29
CA VAL A 168 -55.76 1.49 -11.37
C VAL A 168 -56.28 0.96 -12.70
N THR A 169 -56.45 1.86 -13.66
CA THR A 169 -56.84 1.47 -15.02
C THR A 169 -55.73 0.66 -15.68
N ARG A 170 -56.07 -0.25 -16.60
CA ARG A 170 -55.05 -1.03 -17.32
C ARG A 170 -54.06 -0.14 -18.07
N GLU A 171 -54.57 0.92 -18.71
CA GLU A 171 -53.76 1.92 -19.41
C GLU A 171 -52.72 2.58 -18.49
N GLU A 172 -53.14 3.04 -17.32
CA GLU A 172 -52.24 3.68 -16.34
C GLU A 172 -51.24 2.67 -15.75
N GLY A 173 -51.67 1.43 -15.53
CA GLY A 173 -50.79 0.34 -15.11
C GLY A 173 -49.71 0.03 -16.14
N ASP A 174 -50.09 -0.03 -17.42
CA ASP A 174 -49.17 -0.29 -18.54
C ASP A 174 -48.22 0.89 -18.77
N GLN A 175 -48.70 2.13 -18.65
CA GLN A 175 -47.87 3.33 -18.72
C GLN A 175 -46.84 3.40 -17.59
N ASN A 176 -47.25 3.09 -16.35
CA ASN A 176 -46.33 3.04 -15.21
C ASN A 176 -45.30 1.90 -15.39
N ASN A 177 -45.74 0.74 -15.90
CA ASN A 177 -44.84 -0.37 -16.20
C ASN A 177 -43.81 -0.01 -17.30
N TYR A 178 -44.25 0.68 -18.35
CA TYR A 178 -43.38 1.15 -19.42
C TYR A 178 -42.33 2.14 -18.88
N THR A 179 -42.76 3.12 -18.10
CA THR A 179 -41.87 4.11 -17.47
C THR A 179 -40.80 3.42 -16.61
N GLN A 180 -41.22 2.48 -15.74
CA GLN A 180 -40.29 1.70 -14.92
C GLN A 180 -39.29 0.88 -15.75
N LYS A 181 -39.73 0.29 -16.88
CA LYS A 181 -38.83 -0.45 -17.78
C LYS A 181 -37.80 0.46 -18.44
N VAL A 182 -38.21 1.65 -18.87
CA VAL A 182 -37.29 2.64 -19.46
C VAL A 182 -36.28 3.11 -18.41
N ASP A 183 -36.74 3.44 -17.20
CA ASP A 183 -35.87 3.86 -16.11
C ASP A 183 -34.88 2.76 -15.71
N PHE A 184 -35.33 1.50 -15.63
CA PHE A 184 -34.45 0.38 -15.37
C PHE A 184 -33.41 0.18 -16.47
N THR A 185 -33.81 0.34 -17.73
CA THR A 185 -32.90 0.25 -18.87
C THR A 185 -31.86 1.37 -18.84
N ARG A 186 -32.29 2.59 -18.50
CA ARG A 186 -31.40 3.73 -18.32
C ARG A 186 -30.42 3.51 -17.17
N LEU A 187 -30.90 3.14 -15.99
CA LEU A 187 -30.06 2.85 -14.82
C LEU A 187 -29.04 1.75 -15.14
N LYS A 188 -29.47 0.69 -15.83
CA LYS A 188 -28.57 -0.37 -16.27
C LYS A 188 -27.49 0.14 -17.20
N SER A 189 -27.82 1.02 -18.14
CA SER A 189 -26.84 1.62 -19.06
C SER A 189 -25.85 2.53 -18.33
N GLU A 190 -26.32 3.33 -17.37
CA GLU A 190 -25.49 4.22 -16.56
C GLU A 190 -24.55 3.42 -15.65
N LEU A 191 -25.06 2.38 -14.98
CA LEU A 191 -24.26 1.46 -14.17
C LEU A 191 -23.18 0.78 -15.01
N GLN A 192 -23.55 0.24 -16.17
CA GLN A 192 -22.60 -0.44 -17.05
C GLN A 192 -21.52 0.52 -17.60
N LEU A 193 -21.85 1.79 -17.80
CA LEU A 193 -20.88 2.81 -18.20
C LEU A 193 -19.92 3.13 -17.06
N LEU A 194 -20.42 3.33 -15.83
CA LEU A 194 -19.62 3.57 -14.64
C LEU A 194 -18.69 2.39 -14.37
N GLU A 195 -19.19 1.15 -14.37
CA GLU A 195 -18.37 -0.04 -14.19
C GLU A 195 -17.24 -0.14 -15.21
N ARG A 196 -17.51 0.17 -16.48
CA ARG A 196 -16.47 0.19 -17.52
C ARG A 196 -15.46 1.32 -17.30
N ASN A 197 -15.91 2.49 -16.87
CA ASN A 197 -15.04 3.63 -16.61
C ASN A 197 -14.12 3.35 -15.41
N ASP A 198 -14.70 2.91 -14.29
CA ASP A 198 -13.97 2.56 -13.07
C ASP A 198 -12.98 1.41 -13.35
N PHE A 199 -13.40 0.38 -14.09
CA PHE A 199 -12.51 -0.70 -14.48
C PHE A 199 -11.35 -0.19 -15.35
N ALA A 200 -11.61 0.69 -16.32
CA ALA A 200 -10.57 1.27 -17.16
C ALA A 200 -9.59 2.14 -16.34
N LEU A 201 -10.11 2.95 -15.41
CA LEU A 201 -9.29 3.77 -14.50
C LEU A 201 -8.43 2.88 -13.60
N MET A 202 -9.04 1.92 -12.90
CA MET A 202 -8.32 0.98 -12.04
C MET A 202 -7.26 0.19 -12.80
N LYS A 203 -7.57 -0.25 -14.02
CA LYS A 203 -6.61 -0.96 -14.87
C LYS A 203 -5.43 -0.05 -15.23
N SER A 204 -5.69 1.18 -15.66
CA SER A 204 -4.64 2.14 -16.01
C SER A 204 -3.76 2.50 -14.81
N GLU A 205 -4.35 2.63 -13.62
CA GLU A 205 -3.62 2.89 -12.38
C GLU A 205 -2.77 1.69 -11.99
N ASN A 206 -3.29 0.47 -12.12
CA ASN A 206 -2.53 -0.75 -11.86
C ASN A 206 -1.33 -0.89 -12.81
N GLU A 207 -1.52 -0.65 -14.11
CA GLU A 207 -0.43 -0.63 -15.10
C GLU A 207 0.62 0.45 -14.76
N ARG A 208 0.19 1.64 -14.34
CA ARG A 208 1.07 2.72 -13.88
C ARG A 208 1.87 2.31 -12.64
N LEU A 209 1.20 1.75 -11.62
CA LEU A 209 1.85 1.29 -10.39
C LEU A 209 2.84 0.17 -10.66
N MET A 210 2.51 -0.78 -11.55
CA MET A 210 3.44 -1.83 -11.98
C MET A 210 4.68 -1.25 -12.66
N ALA A 211 4.53 -0.23 -13.51
CA ALA A 211 5.66 0.46 -14.13
C ALA A 211 6.53 1.19 -13.11
N ASP A 212 5.92 1.86 -12.13
CA ASP A 212 6.63 2.53 -11.04
C ASP A 212 7.40 1.54 -10.15
N VAL A 213 6.83 0.37 -9.86
CA VAL A 213 7.50 -0.71 -9.13
C VAL A 213 8.72 -1.22 -9.88
N GLU A 214 8.61 -1.50 -11.18
CA GLU A 214 9.75 -1.98 -11.96
C GLU A 214 10.85 -0.90 -12.06
N LYS A 215 10.46 0.38 -12.18
CA LYS A 215 11.40 1.51 -12.16
C LYS A 215 12.12 1.62 -10.82
N LEU A 216 11.42 1.48 -9.69
CA LEU A 216 12.03 1.50 -8.36
C LEU A 216 12.99 0.33 -8.17
N LYS A 217 12.59 -0.87 -8.60
CA LYS A 217 13.43 -2.07 -8.55
C LYS A 217 14.71 -1.91 -9.37
N GLN A 218 14.63 -1.31 -10.55
CA GLN A 218 15.80 -1.02 -11.37
C GLN A 218 16.73 -0.01 -10.70
N ARG A 219 16.19 1.10 -10.17
CA ARG A 219 16.97 2.09 -9.41
C ARG A 219 17.67 1.47 -8.19
N LEU A 220 16.96 0.63 -7.44
CA LEU A 220 17.52 -0.05 -6.29
C LEU A 220 18.69 -0.96 -6.68
N ARG A 221 18.58 -1.70 -7.79
CA ARG A 221 19.68 -2.53 -8.31
C ARG A 221 20.90 -1.69 -8.72
N GLU A 222 20.67 -0.55 -9.35
CA GLU A 222 21.73 0.39 -9.73
C GLU A 222 22.42 0.98 -8.50
N GLU A 223 21.66 1.38 -7.47
CA GLU A 223 22.20 1.89 -6.22
C GLU A 223 22.97 0.83 -5.42
N ILE A 224 22.48 -0.39 -5.35
CA ILE A 224 23.20 -1.52 -4.72
C ILE A 224 24.52 -1.76 -5.45
N THR A 225 24.50 -1.79 -6.79
CA THR A 225 25.70 -2.03 -7.59
C THR A 225 26.71 -0.89 -7.42
N ARG A 226 26.24 0.36 -7.46
CA ARG A 226 27.06 1.56 -7.25
C ARG A 226 27.69 1.58 -5.87
N THR A 227 26.89 1.33 -4.82
CA THR A 227 27.36 1.32 -3.43
C THR A 227 28.35 0.19 -3.20
N THR A 228 28.08 -1.00 -3.73
CA THR A 228 28.99 -2.15 -3.64
C THR A 228 30.32 -1.87 -4.36
N ALA A 229 30.29 -1.25 -5.54
CA ALA A 229 31.49 -0.84 -6.25
C ALA A 229 32.27 0.24 -5.47
N GLY A 230 31.57 1.20 -4.85
CA GLY A 230 32.16 2.21 -3.98
C GLY A 230 32.89 1.58 -2.78
N VAL A 231 32.22 0.71 -2.02
CA VAL A 231 32.82 0.02 -0.87
C VAL A 231 34.04 -0.81 -1.28
N ARG A 232 33.99 -1.48 -2.44
CA ARG A 232 35.13 -2.25 -2.96
C ARG A 232 36.31 -1.34 -3.31
N LEU A 233 36.05 -0.18 -3.93
CA LEU A 233 37.08 0.80 -4.22
C LEU A 233 37.70 1.36 -2.93
N ASP A 234 36.87 1.75 -1.96
CA ASP A 234 37.32 2.27 -0.68
C ASP A 234 38.23 1.29 0.05
N LEU A 235 37.85 0.00 0.11
CA LEU A 235 38.68 -1.05 0.70
C LEU A 235 40.00 -1.20 -0.06
N ASN A 236 39.96 -1.19 -1.39
CA ASN A 236 41.17 -1.32 -2.20
C ASN A 236 42.14 -0.14 -1.99
N LEU A 237 41.61 1.09 -1.91
CA LEU A 237 42.39 2.28 -1.63
C LEU A 237 42.98 2.23 -0.21
N GLU A 238 42.17 1.83 0.77
CA GLU A 238 42.58 1.71 2.17
C GLU A 238 43.66 0.62 2.34
N LYS A 239 43.53 -0.51 1.64
CA LYS A 239 44.57 -1.55 1.60
C LYS A 239 45.86 -1.04 0.96
N GLY A 240 45.75 -0.21 -0.08
CA GLY A 240 46.88 0.49 -0.68
C GLY A 240 47.58 1.40 0.33
N ARG A 241 46.81 2.25 1.02
CA ARG A 241 47.29 3.16 2.06
C ARG A 241 48.01 2.42 3.19
N ILE A 242 47.41 1.36 3.73
CA ILE A 242 48.02 0.53 4.78
C ILE A 242 49.36 -0.06 4.31
N ARG A 243 49.45 -0.51 3.05
CA ARG A 243 50.69 -1.05 2.49
C ARG A 243 51.77 0.03 2.38
N ASP A 244 51.40 1.21 1.90
CA ASP A 244 52.34 2.32 1.74
C ASP A 244 52.84 2.82 3.11
N GLU A 245 51.96 2.93 4.10
CA GLU A 245 52.32 3.26 5.49
C GLU A 245 53.22 2.17 6.11
N SER A 246 52.88 0.90 5.90
CA SER A 246 53.71 -0.22 6.34
C SER A 246 55.10 -0.18 5.72
N ALA A 247 55.22 0.16 4.43
CA ALA A 247 56.51 0.34 3.76
C ALA A 247 57.32 1.50 4.36
N VAL A 248 56.67 2.63 4.65
CA VAL A 248 57.31 3.77 5.33
C VAL A 248 57.82 3.36 6.72
N HIS A 249 57.02 2.62 7.49
CA HIS A 249 57.46 2.10 8.79
C HIS A 249 58.64 1.14 8.66
N ALA A 250 58.64 0.26 7.67
CA ALA A 250 59.75 -0.66 7.41
C ALA A 250 61.06 0.09 7.07
N LEU A 251 60.97 1.20 6.31
CA LEU A 251 62.13 2.05 6.02
C LEU A 251 62.65 2.76 7.27
N LYS A 252 61.76 3.35 8.09
CA LYS A 252 62.14 3.99 9.36
C LYS A 252 62.82 3.02 10.32
N ILE A 253 62.31 1.77 10.40
CA ILE A 253 62.94 0.73 11.21
C ILE A 253 64.35 0.45 10.71
N LYS A 254 64.54 0.27 9.40
CA LYS A 254 65.88 0.03 8.82
C LYS A 254 66.84 1.19 9.05
N GLU A 255 66.37 2.43 8.91
CA GLU A 255 67.18 3.61 9.18
C GLU A 255 67.66 3.62 10.64
N VAL A 256 66.73 3.39 11.59
CA VAL A 256 67.07 3.29 13.02
C VAL A 256 68.04 2.14 13.28
N ASP A 257 67.85 0.99 12.63
CA ASP A 257 68.73 -0.17 12.77
C ASP A 257 70.16 0.15 12.31
N THR A 258 70.32 0.79 11.14
CA THR A 258 71.63 1.24 10.64
C THR A 258 72.27 2.29 11.55
N ARG A 259 71.46 3.17 12.15
CA ARG A 259 71.94 4.16 13.11
C ARG A 259 72.47 3.48 14.37
N ILE A 260 71.74 2.50 14.91
CA ILE A 260 72.17 1.71 16.08
C ILE A 260 73.50 1.00 15.76
N GLU A 261 73.61 0.36 14.60
CA GLU A 261 74.88 -0.29 14.18
C GLU A 261 76.04 0.71 14.12
N SER A 262 75.80 1.91 13.59
CA SER A 262 76.80 2.98 13.53
C SER A 262 77.22 3.48 14.92
N GLU A 263 76.26 3.63 15.84
CA GLU A 263 76.52 4.03 17.22
C GLU A 263 77.31 2.93 17.96
N ILE A 264 77.00 1.65 17.74
CA ILE A 264 77.75 0.51 18.29
C ILE A 264 79.19 0.50 17.77
N ALA A 265 79.40 0.71 16.46
CA ALA A 265 80.74 0.80 15.88
C ALA A 265 81.53 1.99 16.43
N GLY A 266 80.87 3.13 16.62
CA GLY A 266 81.42 4.31 17.28
C GLY A 266 81.86 4.03 18.72
N LEU A 267 80.99 3.42 19.52
CA LEU A 267 81.30 2.99 20.90
C LEU A 267 82.43 1.98 20.95
N ARG A 268 82.49 1.03 20.01
CA ARG A 268 83.59 0.07 19.92
C ARG A 268 84.92 0.78 19.67
N THR A 269 84.93 1.77 18.79
CA THR A 269 86.13 2.57 18.46
C THR A 269 86.56 3.43 19.65
N SER A 270 85.62 4.08 20.35
CA SER A 270 85.93 4.88 21.53
C SER A 270 86.52 4.02 22.67
N ILE A 271 86.02 2.79 22.85
CA ILE A 271 86.61 1.81 23.79
C ILE A 271 88.03 1.43 23.38
N GLN A 272 88.30 1.16 22.11
CA GLN A 272 89.65 0.82 21.64
C GLN A 272 90.63 1.98 21.83
N SER A 273 90.18 3.22 21.55
CA SER A 273 90.95 4.42 21.84
C SER A 273 91.22 4.58 23.34
N ALA A 274 90.22 4.37 24.20
CA ALA A 274 90.39 4.40 25.65
C ALA A 274 91.41 3.36 26.14
N LYS A 275 91.35 2.13 25.62
CA LYS A 275 92.36 1.08 25.91
C LYS A 275 93.76 1.50 25.50
N PHE A 276 93.92 2.08 24.31
CA PHE A 276 95.21 2.55 23.83
C PHE A 276 95.76 3.71 24.67
N ASN A 277 94.92 4.65 25.08
CA ASN A 277 95.31 5.73 25.99
C ASN A 277 95.84 5.18 27.32
N VAL A 278 95.15 4.21 27.92
CA VAL A 278 95.62 3.54 29.14
C VAL A 278 96.98 2.86 28.91
N LEU A 279 97.15 2.20 27.77
CA LEU A 279 98.41 1.55 27.42
C LEU A 279 99.55 2.56 27.23
N GLN A 280 99.28 3.72 26.62
CA GLN A 280 100.25 4.82 26.53
C GLN A 280 100.65 5.37 27.90
N TYR A 281 99.69 5.59 28.80
CA TYR A 281 100.00 6.00 30.18
C TYR A 281 100.86 4.96 30.90
N LEU A 282 100.55 3.68 30.73
CA LEU A 282 101.34 2.59 31.32
C LEU A 282 102.78 2.59 30.80
N VAL A 283 102.97 2.72 29.48
CA VAL A 283 104.31 2.85 28.87
C VAL A 283 105.04 4.07 29.41
N GLY A 284 104.39 5.24 29.47
CA GLY A 284 104.97 6.47 30.01
C GLY A 284 105.44 6.32 31.46
N VAL A 285 104.62 5.72 32.33
CA VAL A 285 104.98 5.47 33.74
C VAL A 285 106.09 4.44 33.85
N ALA A 286 106.04 3.34 33.10
CA ALA A 286 107.07 2.31 33.12
C ALA A 286 108.43 2.85 32.64
N THR A 287 108.45 3.64 31.56
CA THR A 287 109.66 4.31 31.06
C THR A 287 110.17 5.35 32.04
N GLY A 288 109.29 6.16 32.64
CA GLY A 288 109.66 7.13 33.68
C GLY A 288 110.27 6.48 34.91
N ALA A 289 109.66 5.41 35.42
CA ALA A 289 110.18 4.63 36.53
C ALA A 289 111.52 3.96 36.19
N GLY A 290 111.65 3.39 34.98
CA GLY A 290 112.91 2.81 34.50
C GLY A 290 114.04 3.85 34.39
N ALA A 291 113.74 5.05 33.88
CA ALA A 291 114.71 6.14 33.81
C ALA A 291 115.18 6.61 35.20
N LEU A 292 114.26 6.71 36.17
CA LEU A 292 114.60 7.02 37.56
C LEU A 292 115.45 5.92 38.20
N LEU A 293 115.12 4.64 37.96
CA LEU A 293 115.92 3.51 38.46
C LEU A 293 117.35 3.55 37.88
N LEU A 294 117.50 3.81 36.58
CA LEU A 294 118.82 3.97 35.95
C LEU A 294 119.59 5.18 36.49
N ALA A 295 118.91 6.30 36.74
CA ALA A 295 119.51 7.47 37.38
C ALA A 295 119.98 7.17 38.81
N TYR A 296 119.19 6.42 39.59
CA TYR A 296 119.54 5.98 40.93
C TYR A 296 120.75 5.04 40.92
N LEU A 297 120.76 4.03 40.06
CA LEU A 297 121.91 3.12 39.90
C LEU A 297 123.18 3.87 39.47
N ARG A 298 123.04 4.95 38.69
CA ARG A 298 124.17 5.81 38.32
C ARG A 298 124.67 6.69 39.47
N MET A 299 123.80 7.14 40.38
CA MET A 299 124.18 7.93 41.54
C MET A 299 124.92 7.10 42.60
N PHE A 300 124.65 5.78 42.65
CA PHE A 300 125.23 4.84 43.60
C PHE A 300 126.52 4.14 43.12
N ARG A 301 126.99 4.44 41.90
CA ARG A 301 128.24 3.95 41.31
C ARG A 301 129.24 5.08 41.12
#